data_AF-A0A6N0ZDQ8-F1
#
_entry.id   AF-A0A6N0ZDQ8-F1
#
_cell.length_a   1.000
_cell.length_b   1.000
_cell.length_c   1.000
_cell.angle_alpha   90.00
_cell.angle_beta   90.00
_cell.angle_gamma   90.00
#
_symmetry.space_group_name_H-M   'P 1'
#
loop_
_entity.id
_entity.type
_entity.pdbx_description
1 polymer ?
#
loop_
_entity_poly.entity_id
_entity_poly.type
_entity_poly.pdbx_seq_one_letter_code
_entity_poly.pdbx_strand_id
1 'polypeptide(L)'
;MRTCRKFKHLDPLTGEVPYWPFPELLRVAWRARDILNGRSSDQIHNLANRIHDLIAEYFAAARQDEVGRLIAAGPDDFLEVDEHGKVLGIHFDRIEELDFPKPENTREFEAIEAFFEYWPQIFGDGDPVPDLGACLARLALCHVSDAVRRLHYAYDFDRLKHVRRGAKRLTAHDCIDAGRCAIEAVEVVCRAERRIETHFLREHLAECLDAVKR
;
A
#
# COMPACT_ATOMS: atom_id res chain seq x y z
N MET A 1 17.96 1.14 11.86
CA MET A 1 16.52 1.31 11.56
C MET A 1 16.36 1.50 10.06
N ARG A 2 15.58 0.65 9.36
CA ARG A 2 15.34 0.83 7.92
C ARG A 2 14.30 1.94 7.72
N THR A 3 14.72 3.12 7.32
CA THR A 3 13.80 4.20 6.92
C THR A 3 13.07 3.79 5.64
N CYS A 4 11.74 3.69 5.70
CA CYS A 4 10.92 3.46 4.52
C CYS A 4 11.24 4.52 3.44
N ARG A 5 11.62 4.06 2.23
CA ARG A 5 12.02 4.95 1.13
C ARG A 5 10.93 5.96 0.77
N LYS A 6 9.66 5.60 0.98
CA LYS A 6 8.50 6.45 0.74
C LYS A 6 8.51 7.72 1.60
N PHE A 7 9.10 7.71 2.80
CA PHE A 7 9.14 8.86 3.71
C PHE A 7 10.48 9.60 3.71
N LYS A 8 11.35 9.35 2.72
CA LYS A 8 12.64 10.05 2.59
C LYS A 8 12.49 11.56 2.35
N HIS A 9 11.35 11.97 1.80
CA HIS A 9 11.11 13.34 1.32
C HIS A 9 10.03 14.11 2.11
N LEU A 10 9.35 13.41 3.02
CA LEU A 10 8.30 13.95 3.88
C LEU A 10 8.28 13.14 5.18
N ASP A 11 8.45 13.81 6.30
CA ASP A 11 8.19 13.20 7.61
C ASP A 11 6.68 12.90 7.74
N PRO A 12 6.29 11.65 8.04
CA PRO A 12 4.88 11.26 8.01
C PRO A 12 4.03 11.97 9.06
N LEU A 13 4.62 12.39 10.20
CA LEU A 13 3.89 12.98 11.32
C LEU A 13 3.90 14.51 11.28
N THR A 14 5.07 15.10 11.06
CA THR A 14 5.34 16.54 11.21
C THR A 14 5.68 17.22 9.88
N GLY A 15 5.90 16.45 8.81
CA GLY A 15 6.30 16.99 7.52
C GLY A 15 5.28 17.96 6.94
N GLU A 16 5.73 19.13 6.53
CA GLU A 16 4.88 20.11 5.87
C GLU A 16 4.47 19.62 4.48
N VAL A 17 3.17 19.60 4.22
CA VAL A 17 2.59 19.29 2.91
C VAL A 17 2.25 20.61 2.21
N PRO A 18 2.88 20.91 1.06
CA PRO A 18 2.61 22.15 0.35
C PRO A 18 1.16 22.22 -0.14
N TYR A 19 0.56 23.41 0.00
CA TYR A 19 -0.82 23.67 -0.42
C TYR A 19 -1.01 23.60 -1.94
N TRP A 20 -0.03 24.09 -2.70
CA TRP A 20 -0.07 24.13 -4.16
C TRP A 20 0.88 23.08 -4.76
N PRO A 21 0.53 22.40 -5.87
CA PRO A 21 -0.67 22.56 -6.70
C PRO A 21 -1.91 21.74 -6.30
N PHE A 22 -1.82 20.86 -5.31
CA PHE A 22 -2.95 19.99 -4.91
C PHE A 22 -3.33 20.22 -3.44
N PRO A 23 -4.26 21.15 -3.15
CA PRO A 23 -4.70 21.45 -1.78
C PRO A 23 -5.20 20.23 -0.99
N GLU A 24 -5.81 19.27 -1.68
CA GLU A 24 -6.32 18.04 -1.07
C GLU A 24 -5.25 17.19 -0.40
N LEU A 25 -3.98 17.27 -0.83
CA LEU A 25 -2.89 16.53 -0.20
C LEU A 25 -2.72 16.93 1.27
N LEU A 26 -2.89 18.22 1.59
CA LEU A 26 -2.80 18.72 2.96
C LEU A 26 -3.93 18.14 3.83
N ARG A 27 -5.16 18.12 3.28
CA ARG A 27 -6.34 17.60 3.98
C ARG A 27 -6.22 16.09 4.22
N VAL A 28 -5.80 15.34 3.21
CA VAL A 28 -5.54 13.89 3.31
C VAL A 28 -4.47 13.59 4.33
N ALA A 29 -3.36 14.34 4.34
CA ALA A 29 -2.30 14.16 5.32
C ALA A 29 -2.79 14.37 6.75
N TRP A 30 -3.60 15.42 6.98
CA TRP A 30 -4.19 15.67 8.29
C TRP A 30 -5.11 14.53 8.74
N ARG A 31 -6.03 14.08 7.87
CA ARG A 31 -6.95 12.96 8.15
C ARG A 31 -6.20 11.67 8.46
N ALA A 32 -5.19 11.34 7.66
CA ALA A 32 -4.38 10.15 7.88
C ALA A 32 -3.56 10.21 9.18
N ARG A 33 -3.06 11.40 9.56
CA ARG A 33 -2.37 11.62 10.84
C ARG A 33 -3.30 11.49 12.04
N ASP A 34 -4.55 11.94 11.90
CA ASP A 34 -5.57 11.80 12.94
C ASP A 34 -5.88 10.32 13.22
N ILE A 35 -6.02 9.50 12.16
CA ILE A 35 -6.15 8.04 12.30
C ILE A 35 -4.92 7.41 12.97
N LEU A 36 -3.73 7.91 12.66
CA LEU A 36 -2.46 7.41 13.22
C LEU A 36 -2.09 8.07 14.55
N ASN A 37 -3.01 8.82 15.18
CA ASN A 37 -2.76 9.53 16.42
C ASN A 37 -2.24 8.59 17.52
N GLY A 38 -1.31 9.08 18.34
CA GLY A 38 -0.62 8.30 19.37
C GLY A 38 0.56 7.46 18.85
N ARG A 39 0.81 7.39 17.53
CA ARG A 39 2.00 6.72 16.98
C ARG A 39 3.18 7.67 16.80
N SER A 40 4.38 7.18 17.08
CA SER A 40 5.63 7.88 16.75
C SER A 40 5.98 7.77 15.26
N SER A 41 6.84 8.67 14.77
CA SER A 41 7.35 8.60 13.39
C SER A 41 7.98 7.22 13.09
N ASP A 42 8.74 6.67 14.04
CA ASP A 42 9.36 5.34 13.90
C ASP A 42 8.33 4.21 13.80
N GLN A 43 7.24 4.27 14.57
CA GLN A 43 6.15 3.31 14.45
C GLN A 43 5.45 3.40 13.09
N ILE A 44 5.28 4.61 12.55
CA ILE A 44 4.71 4.81 11.21
C ILE A 44 5.67 4.28 10.13
N HIS A 45 6.99 4.48 10.28
CA HIS A 45 8.01 3.91 9.40
C HIS A 45 8.06 2.38 9.46
N ASN A 46 7.92 1.78 10.63
CA ASN A 46 7.89 0.33 10.80
C ASN A 46 6.63 -0.28 10.18
N LEU A 47 5.47 0.33 10.42
CA LEU A 47 4.22 -0.06 9.75
C LEU A 47 4.36 0.01 8.24
N ALA A 48 5.08 1.02 7.75
CA ALA A 48 5.33 1.22 6.34
C ALA A 48 6.16 0.13 5.68
N ASN A 49 7.19 -0.36 6.36
CA ASN A 49 7.97 -1.50 5.90
C ASN A 49 7.12 -2.78 5.96
N ARG A 50 6.41 -3.02 7.07
CA ARG A 50 5.54 -4.18 7.22
C ARG A 50 4.52 -4.27 6.09
N ILE A 51 3.83 -3.18 5.75
CA ILE A 51 2.86 -3.17 4.64
C ILE A 51 3.50 -3.50 3.29
N HIS A 52 4.73 -3.05 3.05
CA HIS A 52 5.42 -3.40 1.81
C HIS A 52 5.70 -4.90 1.74
N ASP A 53 6.11 -5.50 2.86
CA ASP A 53 6.34 -6.94 2.97
C ASP A 53 5.02 -7.71 2.79
N LEU A 54 3.91 -7.27 3.41
CA LEU A 54 2.59 -7.91 3.27
C LEU A 54 2.06 -7.86 1.82
N ILE A 55 2.24 -6.74 1.12
CA ILE A 55 1.85 -6.63 -0.30
C ILE A 55 2.70 -7.59 -1.16
N ALA A 56 4.00 -7.70 -0.87
CA ALA A 56 4.87 -8.63 -1.60
C ALA A 56 4.47 -10.09 -1.35
N GLU A 57 4.14 -10.44 -0.11
CA GLU A 57 3.64 -11.76 0.27
C GLU A 57 2.30 -12.09 -0.40
N TYR A 58 1.37 -11.12 -0.47
CA TYR A 58 0.11 -11.28 -1.20
C TYR A 58 0.35 -11.68 -2.67
N PHE A 59 1.20 -10.94 -3.39
CA PHE A 59 1.48 -11.26 -4.80
C PHE A 59 2.26 -12.56 -4.97
N ALA A 60 3.11 -12.92 -4.00
CA ALA A 60 3.79 -14.21 -4.01
C ALA A 60 2.80 -15.37 -3.83
N ALA A 61 1.84 -15.23 -2.90
CA ALA A 61 0.78 -16.20 -2.66
C ALA A 61 -0.14 -16.34 -3.89
N ALA A 62 -0.63 -15.22 -4.44
CA ALA A 62 -1.46 -15.21 -5.65
C ALA A 62 -0.77 -15.90 -6.84
N ARG A 63 0.55 -15.69 -6.99
CA ARG A 63 1.36 -16.39 -8.00
C ARG A 63 1.47 -17.89 -7.73
N GLN A 64 1.65 -18.30 -6.47
CA GLN A 64 1.72 -19.72 -6.11
C GLN A 64 0.39 -20.44 -6.35
N ASP A 65 -0.73 -19.80 -6.00
CA ASP A 65 -2.06 -20.32 -6.27
C ASP A 65 -2.30 -20.50 -7.77
N GLU A 66 -1.86 -19.53 -8.59
CA GLU A 66 -1.96 -19.60 -10.04
C GLU A 66 -1.10 -20.72 -10.64
N VAL A 67 0.15 -20.89 -10.15
CA VAL A 67 0.99 -22.03 -10.53
C VAL A 67 0.31 -23.36 -10.16
N GLY A 68 -0.27 -23.46 -8.97
CA GLY A 68 -1.04 -24.63 -8.55
C GLY A 68 -2.23 -24.92 -9.46
N ARG A 69 -2.97 -23.89 -9.86
CA ARG A 69 -4.08 -23.98 -10.81
C ARG A 69 -3.63 -24.49 -12.19
N LEU A 70 -2.52 -23.97 -12.72
CA LEU A 70 -1.96 -24.39 -14.01
C LEU A 70 -1.47 -25.84 -13.97
N ILE A 71 -0.80 -26.26 -12.89
CA ILE A 71 -0.38 -27.66 -12.70
C ILE A 71 -1.61 -28.58 -12.69
N ALA A 72 -2.68 -28.20 -11.99
CA ALA A 72 -3.91 -29.00 -11.89
C ALA A 72 -4.69 -29.08 -13.21
N ALA A 73 -4.67 -28.02 -14.04
CA ALA A 73 -5.30 -27.99 -15.35
C ALA A 73 -4.59 -28.87 -16.40
N GLY A 74 -3.36 -29.30 -16.09
CA GLY A 74 -2.47 -30.03 -16.99
C GLY A 74 -1.34 -29.10 -17.47
N PRO A 75 -0.07 -29.57 -17.44
CA PRO A 75 1.07 -28.74 -17.82
C PRO A 75 0.93 -28.30 -19.29
N ASP A 76 0.75 -27.00 -19.47
CA ASP A 76 0.67 -26.30 -20.75
C ASP A 76 1.86 -25.34 -20.89
N ASP A 77 2.01 -24.71 -22.05
CA ASP A 77 3.07 -23.76 -22.45
C ASP A 77 3.20 -22.52 -21.51
N PHE A 78 2.36 -22.41 -20.48
CA PHE A 78 2.38 -21.35 -19.46
C PHE A 78 3.34 -21.60 -18.30
N LEU A 79 3.86 -22.81 -18.13
CA LEU A 79 4.79 -23.15 -17.04
C LEU A 79 6.23 -23.21 -17.54
N GLU A 80 7.14 -22.59 -16.79
CA GLU A 80 8.57 -22.74 -16.99
C GLU A 80 9.06 -23.97 -16.22
N VAL A 81 9.79 -24.85 -16.89
CA VAL A 81 10.27 -26.13 -16.37
C VAL A 81 11.77 -26.24 -16.58
N ASP A 82 12.50 -26.72 -15.57
CA ASP A 82 13.94 -26.95 -15.70
C ASP A 82 14.28 -28.20 -16.52
N GLU A 83 15.57 -28.43 -16.74
CA GLU A 83 16.12 -29.60 -17.45
C GLU A 83 15.76 -30.95 -16.82
N HIS A 84 15.25 -30.95 -15.58
CA HIS A 84 14.85 -32.14 -14.84
C HIS A 84 13.33 -32.31 -14.75
N GLY A 85 12.54 -31.45 -15.42
CA GLY A 85 11.08 -31.55 -15.41
C GLY A 85 10.42 -30.90 -14.20
N LYS A 86 11.15 -30.12 -13.39
CA LYS A 86 10.60 -29.41 -12.23
C LYS A 86 10.06 -28.04 -12.65
N VAL A 87 8.83 -27.74 -12.24
CA VAL A 87 8.21 -26.42 -12.45
C VAL A 87 8.96 -25.36 -11.64
N LEU A 88 9.49 -24.36 -12.36
CA LEU A 88 10.17 -23.19 -11.80
C LEU A 88 9.17 -22.06 -11.52
N GLY A 89 8.10 -21.97 -12.30
CA GLY A 89 7.05 -20.97 -12.14
C GLY A 89 6.26 -20.74 -13.42
N ILE A 90 5.69 -19.55 -13.55
CA ILE A 90 4.97 -19.10 -14.75
C ILE A 90 5.99 -18.61 -15.78
N HIS A 91 5.86 -19.04 -17.03
CA HIS A 91 6.67 -18.59 -18.15
C HIS A 91 6.58 -17.07 -18.32
N PHE A 92 7.74 -16.39 -18.32
CA PHE A 92 7.80 -14.93 -18.30
C PHE A 92 7.03 -14.28 -19.47
N ASP A 93 7.20 -14.78 -20.70
CA ASP A 93 6.55 -14.18 -21.88
C ASP A 93 5.03 -14.34 -21.92
N ARG A 94 4.48 -15.25 -21.10
CA ARG A 94 3.05 -15.56 -21.08
C ARG A 94 2.35 -15.08 -19.82
N ILE A 95 3.10 -14.54 -18.85
CA ILE A 95 2.55 -14.08 -17.58
C ILE A 95 1.47 -13.02 -17.77
N GLU A 96 1.62 -12.17 -18.80
CA GLU A 96 0.68 -11.10 -19.13
C GLU A 96 -0.66 -11.63 -19.68
N GLU A 97 -0.67 -12.84 -20.24
CA GLU A 97 -1.89 -13.50 -20.73
C GLU A 97 -2.77 -14.04 -19.60
N LEU A 98 -2.20 -14.22 -18.40
CA LEU A 98 -2.89 -14.80 -17.26
C LEU A 98 -3.63 -13.72 -16.45
N ASP A 99 -4.87 -14.03 -16.09
CA ASP A 99 -5.73 -13.18 -15.27
C ASP A 99 -5.63 -13.58 -13.80
N PHE A 100 -4.60 -13.06 -13.13
CA PHE A 100 -4.41 -13.19 -11.68
C PHE A 100 -3.83 -11.88 -11.09
N PRO A 101 -3.96 -11.64 -9.76
CA PRO A 101 -3.43 -10.45 -9.13
C PRO A 101 -1.92 -10.31 -9.26
N LYS A 102 -1.48 -9.18 -9.81
CA LYS A 102 -0.09 -8.81 -10.08
C LYS A 102 0.16 -7.35 -9.68
N PRO A 103 1.40 -6.95 -9.34
CA PRO A 103 1.73 -5.56 -9.05
C PRO A 103 1.32 -4.57 -10.16
N GLU A 104 1.27 -5.03 -11.40
CA GLU A 104 0.96 -4.23 -12.58
C GLU A 104 -0.54 -3.98 -12.77
N ASN A 105 -1.41 -4.87 -12.28
CA ASN A 105 -2.87 -4.82 -12.50
C ASN A 105 -3.70 -4.62 -11.22
N THR A 106 -3.07 -4.66 -10.03
CA THR A 106 -3.75 -4.56 -8.73
C THR A 106 -3.23 -3.35 -7.96
N ARG A 107 -4.13 -2.50 -7.44
CA ARG A 107 -3.72 -1.32 -6.66
C ARG A 107 -3.22 -1.73 -5.27
N GLU A 108 -2.27 -0.98 -4.71
CA GLU A 108 -1.64 -1.33 -3.42
C GLU A 108 -2.66 -1.50 -2.28
N PHE A 109 -3.72 -0.69 -2.21
CA PHE A 109 -4.75 -0.87 -1.19
C PHE A 109 -5.64 -2.10 -1.44
N GLU A 110 -5.89 -2.49 -2.69
CA GLU A 110 -6.67 -3.69 -3.02
C GLU A 110 -5.90 -4.93 -2.57
N ALA A 111 -4.59 -4.94 -2.82
CA ALA A 111 -3.69 -5.98 -2.34
C ALA A 111 -3.68 -6.09 -0.81
N ILE A 112 -3.60 -4.96 -0.08
CA ILE A 112 -3.67 -4.98 1.39
C ILE A 112 -5.04 -5.46 1.87
N GLU A 113 -6.14 -4.94 1.31
CA GLU A 113 -7.49 -5.33 1.71
C GLU A 113 -7.72 -6.83 1.49
N ALA A 114 -7.37 -7.34 0.31
CA ALA A 114 -7.45 -8.76 0.00
C ALA A 114 -6.56 -9.59 0.94
N PHE A 115 -5.31 -9.19 1.16
CA PHE A 115 -4.40 -9.91 2.05
C PHE A 115 -4.96 -10.08 3.47
N PHE A 116 -5.66 -9.07 3.99
CA PHE A 116 -6.28 -9.16 5.30
C PHE A 116 -7.45 -10.15 5.37
N GLU A 117 -8.13 -10.39 4.25
CA GLU A 117 -9.13 -11.46 4.14
C GLU A 117 -8.47 -12.85 4.16
N TYR A 118 -7.23 -12.95 3.64
CA TYR A 118 -6.42 -14.18 3.62
C TYR A 118 -5.51 -14.36 4.85
N TRP A 119 -5.57 -13.46 5.83
CA TRP A 119 -4.65 -13.48 6.98
C TRP A 119 -4.65 -14.81 7.74
N PRO A 120 -5.81 -15.40 8.12
CA PRO A 120 -5.83 -16.65 8.87
C PRO A 120 -5.25 -17.83 8.07
N GLN A 121 -5.38 -17.82 6.74
CA GLN A 121 -4.85 -18.89 5.89
C GLN A 121 -3.32 -18.83 5.78
N ILE A 122 -2.73 -17.63 5.87
CA ILE A 122 -1.29 -17.42 5.69
C ILE A 122 -0.53 -17.55 7.02
N PHE A 123 -1.04 -16.97 8.10
CA PHE A 123 -0.34 -16.90 9.40
C PHE A 123 -1.01 -17.70 10.53
N GLY A 124 -2.19 -18.27 10.29
CA GLY A 124 -2.98 -18.91 11.34
C GLY A 124 -3.52 -17.92 12.39
N ASP A 125 -3.97 -18.44 13.53
CA ASP A 125 -4.64 -17.65 14.58
C ASP A 125 -3.65 -16.99 15.58
N GLY A 126 -2.35 -17.23 15.44
CA GLY A 126 -1.34 -16.84 16.43
C GLY A 126 -0.75 -15.44 16.25
N ASP A 127 -0.74 -14.91 15.02
CA ASP A 127 -0.10 -13.63 14.72
C ASP A 127 -1.07 -12.46 14.83
N PRO A 128 -0.68 -11.36 15.51
CA PRO A 128 -1.53 -10.18 15.62
C PRO A 128 -1.75 -9.54 14.25
N VAL A 129 -3.00 -9.60 13.80
CA VAL A 129 -3.49 -8.89 12.63
C VAL A 129 -3.24 -7.39 12.85
N PRO A 130 -2.50 -6.70 11.96
CA PRO A 130 -2.34 -5.27 12.08
C PRO A 130 -3.70 -4.57 12.03
N ASP A 131 -3.77 -3.31 12.44
CA ASP A 131 -4.98 -2.53 12.19
C ASP A 131 -5.02 -2.10 10.71
N LEU A 132 -5.98 -2.64 9.94
CA LEU A 132 -6.18 -2.31 8.54
C LEU A 132 -6.44 -0.82 8.32
N GLY A 133 -7.19 -0.16 9.21
CA GLY A 133 -7.46 1.28 9.15
C GLY A 133 -6.16 2.08 9.24
N ALA A 134 -5.31 1.74 10.22
CA ALA A 134 -3.97 2.32 10.32
C ALA A 134 -3.07 1.99 9.13
N CYS A 135 -3.17 0.77 8.56
CA CYS A 135 -2.40 0.40 7.37
C CYS A 135 -2.75 1.27 6.16
N LEU A 136 -4.05 1.46 5.91
CA LEU A 136 -4.57 2.31 4.85
C LEU A 136 -4.19 3.78 5.10
N ALA A 137 -4.37 4.30 6.32
CA ALA A 137 -3.96 5.67 6.66
C ALA A 137 -2.46 5.92 6.41
N ARG A 138 -1.60 4.96 6.77
CA ARG A 138 -0.18 5.03 6.39
C ARG A 138 -0.01 5.08 4.88
N LEU A 139 -0.73 4.24 4.15
CA LEU A 139 -0.56 4.12 2.69
C LEU A 139 -0.95 5.44 2.01
N ALA A 140 -1.99 6.10 2.50
CA ALA A 140 -2.34 7.46 2.09
C ALA A 140 -1.17 8.44 2.32
N LEU A 141 -0.50 8.42 3.47
CA LEU A 141 0.70 9.25 3.72
C LEU A 141 1.86 8.93 2.77
N CYS A 142 2.01 7.67 2.34
CA CYS A 142 3.01 7.31 1.33
C CYS A 142 2.72 7.94 -0.02
N HIS A 143 1.46 7.94 -0.45
CA HIS A 143 1.04 8.62 -1.67
C HIS A 143 1.21 10.13 -1.56
N VAL A 144 0.90 10.74 -0.41
CA VAL A 144 1.19 12.17 -0.16
C VAL A 144 2.68 12.46 -0.29
N SER A 145 3.54 11.67 0.35
CA SER A 145 5.00 11.85 0.25
C SER A 145 5.50 11.69 -1.18
N ASP A 146 4.96 10.72 -1.91
CA ASP A 146 5.26 10.47 -3.31
C ASP A 146 4.83 11.62 -4.23
N ALA A 147 3.70 12.29 -3.95
CA ALA A 147 3.29 13.50 -4.63
C ALA A 147 4.23 14.67 -4.30
N VAL A 148 4.52 14.90 -3.02
CA VAL A 148 5.44 15.96 -2.56
C VAL A 148 6.83 15.81 -3.19
N ARG A 149 7.34 14.58 -3.27
CA ARG A 149 8.61 14.27 -3.95
C ARG A 149 8.57 14.74 -5.40
N ARG A 150 7.51 14.41 -6.14
CA ARG A 150 7.36 14.79 -7.55
C ARG A 150 7.23 16.30 -7.74
N LEU A 151 6.57 16.99 -6.81
CA LEU A 151 6.33 18.43 -6.93
C LEU A 151 7.52 19.29 -6.50
N HIS A 152 8.29 18.84 -5.51
CA HIS A 152 9.28 19.70 -4.87
C HIS A 152 10.70 19.17 -4.91
N TYR A 153 10.92 17.94 -5.41
CA TYR A 153 12.26 17.38 -5.55
C TYR A 153 12.60 17.15 -7.03
N ALA A 154 13.86 17.38 -7.34
CA ALA A 154 14.47 17.04 -8.61
C ALA A 154 15.72 16.21 -8.36
N TYR A 155 16.00 15.26 -9.25
CA TYR A 155 17.23 14.51 -9.19
C TYR A 155 18.40 15.42 -9.57
N ASP A 156 19.39 15.50 -8.70
CA ASP A 156 20.63 16.22 -8.91
C ASP A 156 21.67 15.19 -9.34
N PHE A 157 22.09 15.24 -10.61
CA PHE A 157 23.02 14.28 -11.21
C PHE A 157 24.42 14.38 -10.61
N ASP A 158 24.85 15.57 -10.20
CA ASP A 158 26.17 15.76 -9.58
C ASP A 158 26.22 15.12 -8.20
N ARG A 159 25.11 15.24 -7.45
CA ARG A 159 25.00 14.70 -6.08
C ARG A 159 24.40 13.31 -6.01
N LEU A 160 24.00 12.76 -7.16
CA LEU A 160 23.30 11.48 -7.33
C LEU A 160 22.11 11.31 -6.35
N LYS A 161 21.39 12.40 -6.07
CA LYS A 161 20.29 12.39 -5.08
C LYS A 161 19.18 13.36 -5.44
N HIS A 162 17.98 13.06 -4.94
CA HIS A 162 16.86 14.00 -5.00
C HIS A 162 17.07 15.14 -4.01
N VAL A 163 17.00 16.38 -4.49
CA VAL A 163 17.18 17.61 -3.70
C VAL A 163 15.92 18.46 -3.79
N ARG A 164 15.50 19.04 -2.65
CA ARG A 164 14.34 19.95 -2.59
C ARG A 164 14.66 21.22 -3.39
N ARG A 165 13.74 21.64 -4.26
CA ARG A 165 13.84 22.86 -5.09
C ARG A 165 12.66 23.77 -4.74
N GLY A 166 12.93 24.93 -4.15
CA GLY A 166 11.89 25.88 -3.74
C GLY A 166 11.07 26.41 -4.92
N ALA A 167 11.71 26.66 -6.06
CA ALA A 167 11.08 27.06 -7.32
C ALA A 167 11.31 25.99 -8.40
N LYS A 168 10.87 24.75 -8.16
CA LYS A 168 10.89 23.71 -9.20
C LYS A 168 9.98 24.15 -10.34
N ARG A 169 10.51 24.23 -11.57
CA ARG A 169 9.67 24.36 -12.76
C ARG A 169 8.98 23.01 -13.00
N LEU A 170 7.69 22.95 -12.68
CA LEU A 170 6.89 21.74 -12.85
C LEU A 170 6.68 21.45 -14.34
N THR A 171 6.93 20.21 -14.74
CA THR A 171 6.56 19.70 -16.05
C THR A 171 5.13 19.13 -16.02
N ALA A 172 4.52 18.95 -17.20
CA ALA A 172 3.23 18.26 -17.29
C ALA A 172 3.30 16.85 -16.68
N HIS A 173 4.41 16.14 -16.88
CA HIS A 173 4.62 14.81 -16.32
C HIS A 173 4.68 14.82 -14.78
N ASP A 174 5.37 15.81 -14.18
CA ASP A 174 5.39 15.97 -12.71
C ASP A 174 3.97 16.14 -12.16
N CYS A 175 3.16 16.97 -12.82
CA CYS A 175 1.77 17.24 -12.40
C CYS A 175 0.87 16.01 -12.57
N ILE A 176 1.00 15.27 -13.68
CA ILE A 176 0.21 14.05 -13.93
C ILE A 176 0.50 13.01 -12.84
N ASP A 177 1.78 12.73 -12.59
CA ASP A 177 2.15 11.71 -11.62
C ASP A 177 1.81 12.12 -10.18
N ALA A 178 2.01 13.40 -9.83
CA ALA A 178 1.60 13.91 -8.53
C ALA A 178 0.07 13.88 -8.36
N GLY A 179 -0.67 14.17 -9.43
CA GLY A 179 -2.13 14.06 -9.46
C GLY A 179 -2.61 12.63 -9.25
N ARG A 180 -1.98 11.64 -9.91
CA ARG A 180 -2.25 10.21 -9.66
C ARG A 180 -2.03 9.86 -8.20
N CYS A 181 -0.91 10.27 -7.61
CA CYS A 181 -0.66 10.06 -6.19
C CYS A 181 -1.68 10.76 -5.30
N ALA A 182 -2.15 11.96 -5.64
CA ALA A 182 -3.19 12.65 -4.88
C ALA A 182 -4.52 11.90 -4.91
N ILE A 183 -4.92 11.38 -6.06
CA ILE A 183 -6.14 10.57 -6.20
C ILE A 183 -6.03 9.29 -5.35
N GLU A 184 -4.91 8.57 -5.43
CA GLU A 184 -4.65 7.40 -4.58
C GLU A 184 -4.73 7.76 -3.09
N ALA A 185 -4.11 8.88 -2.69
CA ALA A 185 -4.10 9.31 -1.30
C ALA A 185 -5.52 9.58 -0.76
N VAL A 186 -6.35 10.28 -1.54
CA VAL A 186 -7.77 10.55 -1.21
C VAL A 186 -8.54 9.25 -1.07
N GLU A 187 -8.40 8.37 -2.05
CA GLU A 187 -9.15 7.12 -2.09
C GLU A 187 -8.81 6.22 -0.88
N VAL A 188 -7.53 6.10 -0.58
CA VAL A 188 -7.04 5.26 0.51
C VAL A 188 -7.42 5.82 1.89
N VAL A 189 -7.36 7.15 2.10
CA VAL A 189 -7.78 7.71 3.40
C VAL A 189 -9.29 7.57 3.62
N CYS A 190 -10.10 7.71 2.57
CA CYS A 190 -11.55 7.46 2.66
C CYS A 190 -11.87 6.00 2.98
N ARG A 191 -11.08 5.03 2.47
CA ARG A 191 -11.20 3.62 2.89
C ARG A 191 -10.82 3.42 4.36
N ALA A 192 -9.73 4.05 4.81
CA ALA A 192 -9.28 3.97 6.20
C ALA A 192 -10.36 4.46 7.18
N GLU A 193 -10.97 5.61 6.91
CA GLU A 193 -12.05 6.17 7.74
C GLU A 193 -13.28 5.26 7.76
N ARG A 194 -13.74 4.79 6.59
CA ARG A 194 -14.86 3.84 6.51
C ARG A 194 -14.60 2.58 7.33
N ARG A 195 -13.36 2.09 7.35
CA ARG A 195 -12.98 0.91 8.11
C ARG A 195 -13.12 1.14 9.61
N ILE A 196 -12.67 2.29 10.10
CA ILE A 196 -12.76 2.69 11.52
C ILE A 196 -14.22 2.89 11.93
N GLU A 197 -14.99 3.61 11.11
CA GLU A 197 -16.42 3.82 11.36
C GLU A 197 -17.18 2.49 11.43
N THR A 198 -16.90 1.57 10.50
CA THR A 198 -17.51 0.23 10.51
C THR A 198 -17.12 -0.57 11.75
N HIS A 199 -15.86 -0.48 12.20
CA HIS A 199 -15.41 -1.16 13.41
C HIS A 199 -16.15 -0.65 14.65
N PHE A 200 -16.19 0.67 14.81
CA PHE A 200 -16.90 1.34 15.90
C PHE A 200 -18.37 0.95 15.96
N LEU A 201 -19.06 0.95 14.82
CA LEU A 201 -20.47 0.56 14.75
C LEU A 201 -20.69 -0.92 15.13
N ARG A 202 -19.77 -1.81 14.77
CA ARG A 202 -19.85 -3.24 15.13
C ARG A 202 -19.65 -3.46 16.62
N GLU A 203 -18.69 -2.78 17.23
CA GLU A 203 -18.45 -2.84 18.67
C GLU A 203 -19.66 -2.32 19.45
N HIS A 204 -20.18 -1.15 19.06
CA HIS A 204 -21.36 -0.57 19.70
C HIS A 204 -22.60 -1.47 19.58
N LEU A 205 -22.83 -2.06 18.41
CA LEU A 205 -23.91 -3.02 18.21
C LEU A 205 -23.75 -4.27 19.10
N ALA A 206 -22.52 -4.79 19.22
CA ALA A 206 -22.24 -5.93 20.10
C ALA A 206 -22.52 -5.61 21.58
N GLU A 207 -22.10 -4.43 22.05
CA GLU A 207 -22.41 -3.95 23.40
C GLU A 207 -23.92 -3.84 23.65
N CYS A 208 -24.66 -3.27 22.69
CA CYS A 208 -26.12 -3.18 22.78
C CYS A 208 -26.78 -4.56 22.82
N LEU A 209 -26.32 -5.51 21.99
CA LEU A 209 -26.86 -6.86 21.96
C LEU A 209 -26.59 -7.63 23.26
N ASP A 210 -25.42 -7.45 23.86
CA ASP A 210 -25.07 -8.08 25.13
C ASP A 210 -25.84 -7.46 26.31
N ALA A 211 -26.18 -6.17 26.25
CA ALA A 211 -27.04 -5.52 27.22
C ALA A 211 -28.49 -6.02 27.17
N VAL A 212 -29.00 -6.41 26.00
CA VAL A 212 -30.35 -6.99 25.85
C VAL A 212 -30.43 -8.46 26.29
N LYS A 213 -29.31 -9.18 26.31
CA LYS A 213 -29.23 -10.58 26.75
C LYS A 213 -29.13 -10.75 28.27
N ARG A 214 -28.94 -9.67 29.04
CA ARG A 214 -28.84 -9.67 30.51
C ARG A 214 -30.18 -9.30 31.13
#